data_AF-A0A3S0DYU7-F1
#
_entry.id   AF-A0A3S0DYU7-F1
#
_cell.length_a   1.000
_cell.length_b   1.000
_cell.length_c   1.000
_cell.angle_alpha   90.00
_cell.angle_beta   90.00
_cell.angle_gamma   90.00
#
_symmetry.space_group_name_H-M   'P 1'
#
loop_
_entity.id
_entity.type
_entity.pdbx_description
1 polymer ?
#
loop_
_entity_poly.entity_id
_entity_poly.type
_entity_poly.pdbx_seq_one_letter_code
_entity_poly.pdbx_strand_id
1 'polypeptide(L)'
;MTNQAAPLLDTNRREALRDELLATVDLLKRRRAAEIDEVDIADYVALHWMEWHGGSLRLTTTGENVCKHLAGMLARSMPRSSV
;
A
#
# COMPACT_ATOMS: atom_id res chain seq x y z
N MET A 1 -10.97 -14.64 25.58
CA MET A 1 -11.30 -14.23 24.20
C MET A 1 -10.73 -12.83 23.99
N THR A 2 -9.45 -12.71 23.64
CA THR A 2 -8.78 -11.42 23.43
C THR A 2 -9.24 -10.88 22.08
N ASN A 3 -10.15 -9.92 22.13
CA ASN A 3 -10.56 -9.11 20.99
C ASN A 3 -9.34 -8.26 20.60
N GLN A 4 -8.53 -8.74 19.64
CA GLN A 4 -7.45 -7.94 19.06
C GLN A 4 -8.09 -6.80 18.27
N ALA A 5 -8.30 -5.67 18.92
CA ALA A 5 -8.40 -4.39 18.24
C ALA A 5 -7.07 -4.21 17.50
N ALA A 6 -7.10 -4.29 16.17
CA ALA A 6 -5.97 -3.87 15.35
C ALA A 6 -5.49 -2.52 15.89
N PRO A 7 -4.17 -2.34 16.15
CA PRO A 7 -3.68 -1.06 16.62
C PRO A 7 -4.22 0.00 15.67
N LEU A 8 -4.89 1.01 16.21
CA LEU A 8 -5.45 2.10 15.45
C LEU A 8 -4.27 2.80 14.78
N LEU A 9 -3.94 2.37 13.55
CA LEU A 9 -2.85 2.97 12.77
C LEU A 9 -3.11 4.47 12.72
N ASP A 10 -2.20 5.24 13.29
CA ASP A 10 -2.30 6.69 13.34
C ASP A 10 -2.49 7.24 11.93
N THR A 11 -3.28 8.29 11.79
CA THR A 11 -3.55 8.91 10.48
C THR A 11 -2.24 9.25 9.76
N ASN A 12 -1.23 9.74 10.48
CA ASN A 12 0.09 10.03 9.91
C ASN A 12 0.79 8.78 9.35
N ARG A 13 0.71 7.65 10.06
CA ARG A 13 1.29 6.38 9.59
C ARG A 13 0.57 5.89 8.34
N ARG A 14 -0.76 6.01 8.31
CA ARG A 14 -1.55 5.66 7.12
C ARG A 14 -1.18 6.52 5.91
N GLU A 15 -1.04 7.83 6.07
CA GLU A 15 -0.66 8.71 4.97
C GLU A 15 0.76 8.41 4.46
N ALA A 16 1.73 8.17 5.37
CA ALA A 16 3.07 7.73 4.98
C ALA A 16 3.04 6.42 4.16
N LEU A 17 2.26 5.43 4.62
CA LEU A 17 2.07 4.18 3.89
C LEU A 17 1.42 4.38 2.52
N ARG A 18 0.52 5.37 2.36
CA ARG A 18 -0.08 5.71 1.06
C ARG A 18 0.93 6.29 0.09
N ASP A 19 1.78 7.19 0.58
CA ASP A 19 2.80 7.83 -0.24
C ASP A 19 3.80 6.80 -0.77
N GLU A 20 4.15 5.81 0.05
CA GLU A 20 5.08 4.74 -0.33
C GLU A 20 4.42 3.57 -1.08
N LEU A 21 3.08 3.43 -1.01
CA LEU A 21 2.34 2.28 -1.54
C LEU A 21 2.68 1.98 -3.00
N LEU A 22 2.79 3.01 -3.86
CA LEU A 22 3.10 2.81 -5.28
C LEU A 22 4.49 2.22 -5.50
N ALA A 23 5.48 2.63 -4.71
CA ALA A 23 6.83 2.10 -4.75
C ALA A 23 6.87 0.65 -4.22
N THR A 24 6.17 0.39 -3.10
CA THR A 24 6.02 -0.94 -2.52
C THR A 24 5.37 -1.92 -3.51
N VAL A 25 4.34 -1.48 -4.24
CA VAL A 25 3.70 -2.29 -5.28
C VAL A 25 4.63 -2.57 -6.46
N ASP A 26 5.51 -1.65 -6.83
CA ASP A 26 6.53 -1.89 -7.86
C ASP A 26 7.55 -2.95 -7.40
N LEU A 27 7.96 -2.93 -6.13
CA LEU A 27 8.80 -3.98 -5.54
C LEU A 27 8.11 -5.35 -5.57
N LEU A 28 6.83 -5.42 -5.21
CA LEU A 28 6.04 -6.66 -5.31
C LEU A 28 5.99 -7.21 -6.74
N LYS A 29 5.74 -6.34 -7.74
CA LYS A 29 5.72 -6.73 -9.16
C LYS A 29 7.08 -7.27 -9.62
N ARG A 30 8.18 -6.74 -9.08
CA ARG A 30 9.55 -7.20 -9.36
C ARG A 30 9.97 -8.42 -8.55
N ARG A 31 9.07 -9.01 -7.74
CA ARG A 31 9.37 -10.12 -6.80
C ARG A 31 10.40 -9.76 -5.73
N ARG A 32 10.51 -8.47 -5.40
CA ARG A 32 11.45 -7.91 -4.40
C ARG A 32 10.75 -7.60 -3.08
N ALA A 33 9.81 -8.46 -2.68
CA ALA A 33 9.07 -8.27 -1.43
C ALA A 33 9.98 -8.25 -0.18
N ALA A 34 11.14 -8.90 -0.26
CA ALA A 34 12.15 -8.91 0.80
C ALA A 34 12.81 -7.53 1.06
N GLU A 35 12.57 -6.53 0.20
CA GLU A 35 13.07 -5.16 0.40
C GLU A 35 12.06 -4.24 1.09
N ILE A 36 10.85 -4.76 1.35
CA ILE A 36 9.82 -4.05 2.08
C ILE A 36 10.01 -4.40 3.56
N ASP A 37 10.01 -3.39 4.43
CA ASP A 37 10.15 -3.62 5.87
C ASP A 37 8.99 -4.47 6.40
N GLU A 38 9.30 -5.40 7.31
CA GLU A 38 8.29 -6.31 7.88
C GLU A 38 7.17 -5.56 8.61
N VAL A 39 7.49 -4.40 9.22
CA VAL A 39 6.51 -3.55 9.89
C VAL A 39 5.57 -2.91 8.86
N ASP A 40 6.10 -2.42 7.73
CA ASP A 40 5.29 -1.87 6.65
C ASP A 40 4.37 -2.94 6.05
N ILE A 41 4.89 -4.17 5.83
CA ILE A 41 4.07 -5.30 5.37
C ILE A 41 2.93 -5.59 6.35
N ALA A 42 3.21 -5.65 7.65
CA ALA A 42 2.20 -5.89 8.68
C ALA A 42 1.12 -4.79 8.66
N ASP A 43 1.52 -3.53 8.51
CA ASP A 43 0.59 -2.39 8.44
C ASP A 43 -0.25 -2.42 7.16
N TYR A 44 0.34 -2.74 6.00
CA TYR A 44 -0.38 -2.90 4.74
C TYR A 44 -1.42 -4.03 4.79
N VAL A 45 -1.09 -5.12 5.49
CA VAL A 45 -2.01 -6.23 5.73
C VAL A 45 -3.11 -5.82 6.71
N ALA A 46 -2.80 -5.10 7.78
CA ALA A 46 -3.77 -4.56 8.73
C ALA A 46 -4.76 -3.57 8.08
N LEU A 47 -4.31 -2.81 7.08
CA LEU A 47 -5.15 -1.92 6.28
C LEU A 47 -5.96 -2.63 5.18
N HIS A 48 -5.85 -3.95 5.07
CA HIS A 48 -6.43 -4.75 3.97
C HIS A 48 -5.98 -4.31 2.58
N TRP A 49 -4.81 -3.67 2.43
CA TRP A 49 -4.26 -3.29 1.13
C TRP A 49 -3.45 -4.43 0.51
N MET A 50 -2.84 -5.25 1.37
CA MET A 50 -2.11 -6.44 0.97
C MET A 50 -2.60 -7.66 1.74
N GLU A 51 -2.36 -8.84 1.18
CA GLU A 51 -2.70 -10.10 1.83
C GLU A 51 -1.64 -11.16 1.53
N TRP A 52 -1.46 -12.06 2.48
CA TRP A 52 -0.64 -13.25 2.30
C TRP A 52 -1.45 -14.31 1.56
N HIS A 53 -0.96 -14.70 0.38
CA HIS A 53 -1.56 -15.75 -0.44
C HIS A 53 -0.52 -16.85 -0.71
N GLY A 54 -0.67 -17.99 -0.05
CA GLY A 54 0.15 -19.18 -0.29
C GLY A 54 1.66 -18.97 -0.14
N GLY A 55 2.09 -18.12 0.79
CA GLY A 55 3.51 -17.79 1.02
C GLY A 55 4.05 -16.62 0.19
N SER A 56 3.20 -15.96 -0.61
CA SER A 56 3.55 -14.74 -1.35
C SER A 56 2.65 -13.58 -0.93
N LEU A 57 3.23 -12.38 -0.87
CA LEU A 57 2.47 -11.16 -0.58
C LEU A 57 1.83 -10.64 -1.87
N ARG A 58 0.52 -10.40 -1.84
CA ARG A 58 -0.24 -9.93 -3.00
C ARG A 58 -1.07 -8.69 -2.66
N LEU A 59 -1.28 -7.85 -3.65
CA LEU A 59 -2.18 -6.70 -3.54
C LEU A 59 -3.64 -7.17 -3.56
N THR A 60 -4.45 -6.64 -2.64
CA THR A 60 -5.90 -6.89 -2.61
C THR A 60 -6.62 -5.95 -3.59
N THR A 61 -7.92 -6.20 -3.80
CA THR A 61 -8.80 -5.28 -4.55
C THR A 61 -8.81 -3.88 -3.93
N THR A 62 -8.80 -3.78 -2.59
CA THR A 62 -8.76 -2.49 -1.88
C THR A 62 -7.46 -1.77 -2.16
N GLY A 63 -6.31 -2.44 -2.01
CA GLY A 63 -5.00 -1.85 -2.31
C GLY A 63 -4.87 -1.42 -3.77
N GLU A 64 -5.42 -2.18 -4.71
CA GLU A 64 -5.43 -1.81 -6.12
C GLU A 64 -6.24 -0.53 -6.37
N ASN A 65 -7.40 -0.38 -5.74
CA ASN A 65 -8.22 0.84 -5.85
C ASN A 65 -7.50 2.06 -5.26
N VAL A 66 -6.79 1.90 -4.14
CA VAL A 66 -5.96 2.96 -3.55
C VAL A 66 -4.85 3.36 -4.51
N CYS A 67 -4.15 2.39 -5.11
CA CYS A 67 -3.11 2.67 -6.10
C CYS A 67 -3.66 3.43 -7.32
N LYS A 68 -4.81 3.01 -7.87
CA LYS A 68 -5.48 3.71 -8.97
C LYS A 68 -5.86 5.13 -8.59
N HIS A 69 -6.35 5.33 -7.37
CA HIS A 69 -6.70 6.64 -6.85
C HIS A 69 -5.47 7.55 -6.72
N LEU A 70 -4.37 7.05 -6.13
CA LEU A 70 -3.11 7.78 -5.99
C LEU A 70 -2.51 8.16 -7.34
N ALA A 71 -2.41 7.20 -8.27
CA ALA A 71 -1.92 7.45 -9.62
C ALA A 71 -2.79 8.49 -10.35
N GLY A 72 -4.11 8.43 -10.20
CA GLY A 72 -5.04 9.41 -10.75
C GLY A 72 -4.89 10.81 -10.13
N MET A 73 -4.59 10.90 -8.82
CA MET A 73 -4.27 12.17 -8.17
C MET A 73 -2.97 12.77 -8.70
N LEU A 74 -1.90 11.97 -8.78
CA LEU A 74 -0.61 12.41 -9.33
C LEU A 74 -0.75 12.92 -10.77
N ALA A 75 -1.49 12.18 -11.61
CA ALA A 75 -1.74 12.58 -13.00
C ALA A 75 -2.57 13.87 -13.14
N ARG A 76 -3.43 14.20 -12.16
CA ARG A 76 -4.19 15.45 -12.12
C ARG A 76 -3.38 16.61 -11.56
N SER A 77 -2.49 16.36 -10.61
CA SER A 77 -1.61 17.37 -10.02
C SER A 77 -0.45 17.74 -10.94
N MET A 78 -0.08 16.89 -11.91
CA MET A 78 0.81 17.29 -12.99
C MET A 78 0.06 18.23 -13.96
N PRO A 79 0.48 19.49 -14.13
CA PRO A 79 -0.06 20.31 -15.19
C PRO A 79 0.30 19.66 -16.52
N ARG A 80 -0.70 19.31 -17.33
CA ARG A 80 -0.49 18.89 -18.72
C ARG A 80 0.05 20.09 -19.47
N SER A 81 1.38 20.26 -19.50
CA SER A 81 2.05 21.25 -20.34
C SER A 81 1.61 21.02 -21.77
N SER A 82 0.71 21.88 -22.24
CA SER A 82 0.23 21.89 -23.60
C SER A 82 1.33 22.49 -24.46
N VAL A 83 1.83 21.71 -25.42
CA VAL A 83 2.61 22.20 -26.56
C VAL A 83 1.82 21.95 -27.83
#